data_AF-A0A6M3MC78-F1
#
_entry.id   AF-A0A6M3MC78-F1
#
_cell.length_a   1.000
_cell.length_b   1.000
_cell.length_c   1.000
_cell.angle_alpha   90.00
_cell.angle_beta   90.00
_cell.angle_gamma   90.00
#
_symmetry.space_group_name_H-M   'P 1'
#
loop_
_entity.id
_entity.type
_entity.pdbx_description
1 polymer ?
#
loop_
_entity_poly.entity_id
_entity_poly.type
_entity_poly.pdbx_seq_one_letter_code
_entity_poly.pdbx_strand_id
1 'polypeptide(L)'
;MSKWIKIGDPTLKGNKVENKITSSDGMRKYLKYSTFYAKYDEELEWNPSILNIPAVASFITLAWLTGAVIKVNDLDKKFADSMKLLYDEYNGMYPEALPGQLRVKRAHVNKSDADGLALFFSGGLDSTYSLYRLRDKSPRLIMVGGFDVYMDKPRDEAIWKKWKKTYGDFAEREGLKLNFIRTNSRALIREHAVDYNHRNKLKLSFWDALRHAPLLIGLAAPLSKGRFNKLVISASRTPEQPTTKLPYSSAPNTDEKVAWADLKVTHYGQIHRYEKIKALLDPLRAGRITFKTCFKLHPDLNCSHCEKCGRVIAFLLAEGVDPNTCGFHVDDDTLKEIRRRFEKFIKWNYRMKLHWVPWIKDLPEEVPDLYGIREFVTWMRDFKYQGVNTPLKTEEK
;
A
#
# COMPACT_ATOMS: atom_id res chain seq x y z
N MET A 1 -4.75 -33.81 -7.21
CA MET A 1 -5.16 -33.03 -8.40
C MET A 1 -4.27 -31.80 -8.55
N SER A 2 -3.83 -31.46 -9.76
CA SER A 2 -3.00 -30.26 -10.02
C SER A 2 -3.80 -28.97 -9.74
N LYS A 3 -3.26 -28.06 -8.91
CA LYS A 3 -3.87 -26.76 -8.60
C LYS A 3 -3.51 -25.75 -9.69
N TRP A 4 -4.49 -25.01 -10.21
CA TRP A 4 -4.25 -23.97 -11.21
C TRP A 4 -5.27 -22.85 -11.15
N ILE A 5 -4.86 -21.67 -11.62
CA ILE A 5 -5.70 -20.51 -11.91
C ILE A 5 -5.39 -20.09 -13.36
N LYS A 6 -6.41 -19.97 -14.20
CA LYS A 6 -6.29 -19.48 -15.57
C LYS A 6 -6.84 -18.07 -15.65
N ILE A 7 -6.01 -17.16 -16.15
CA ILE A 7 -6.37 -15.79 -16.50
C ILE A 7 -6.71 -15.82 -17.98
N GLY A 8 -7.98 -15.59 -18.30
CA GLY A 8 -8.45 -15.46 -19.68
C GLY A 8 -7.90 -14.20 -20.35
N ASP A 9 -8.01 -14.14 -21.68
CA ASP A 9 -7.56 -12.97 -22.45
C ASP A 9 -8.25 -11.69 -21.97
N PRO A 10 -7.52 -10.55 -21.98
CA PRO A 10 -8.08 -9.31 -21.49
C PRO A 10 -9.13 -8.82 -22.49
N THR A 11 -10.17 -8.19 -21.98
CA THR A 11 -11.07 -7.37 -22.80
C THR A 11 -10.90 -5.91 -22.38
N LEU A 12 -10.98 -5.00 -23.35
CA LEU A 12 -10.90 -3.56 -23.12
C LEU A 12 -12.21 -2.93 -23.61
N LYS A 13 -13.03 -2.46 -22.67
CA LYS A 13 -14.29 -1.75 -22.96
C LYS A 13 -14.16 -0.31 -22.50
N GLY A 14 -13.89 0.60 -23.45
CA GLY A 14 -13.45 1.95 -23.14
C GLY A 14 -12.14 1.90 -22.35
N ASN A 15 -12.13 2.40 -21.13
CA ASN A 15 -10.99 2.41 -20.21
C ASN A 15 -11.05 1.32 -19.12
N LYS A 16 -11.88 0.27 -19.33
CA LYS A 16 -12.03 -0.85 -18.39
C LYS A 16 -11.41 -2.12 -18.95
N VAL A 17 -10.41 -2.63 -18.24
CA VAL A 17 -9.78 -3.94 -18.47
C VAL A 17 -10.51 -4.99 -17.66
N GLU A 18 -10.87 -6.11 -18.28
CA GLU A 18 -11.46 -7.26 -17.59
C GLU A 18 -10.78 -8.57 -18.02
N ASN A 19 -10.59 -9.48 -17.06
CA ASN A 19 -10.12 -10.85 -17.30
C ASN A 19 -11.06 -11.84 -16.62
N LYS A 20 -11.52 -12.85 -17.37
CA LYS A 20 -12.23 -13.99 -16.79
C LYS A 20 -11.24 -14.89 -16.05
N ILE A 21 -11.58 -15.25 -14.82
CA ILE A 21 -10.78 -16.08 -13.93
C ILE A 21 -11.46 -17.44 -13.78
N THR A 22 -10.74 -18.50 -14.13
CA THR A 22 -11.17 -19.88 -13.88
C THR A 22 -10.10 -20.63 -13.09
N SER A 23 -10.47 -21.69 -12.38
CA SER A 23 -9.52 -22.41 -11.52
C SER A 23 -9.88 -23.88 -11.38
N SER A 24 -8.92 -24.68 -10.91
CA SER A 24 -9.18 -26.02 -10.37
C SER A 24 -10.06 -25.97 -9.11
N ASP A 25 -10.73 -27.08 -8.77
CA ASP A 25 -11.60 -27.18 -7.59
C ASP A 25 -10.92 -26.78 -6.28
N GLY A 26 -9.68 -27.25 -6.07
CA GLY A 26 -8.91 -26.94 -4.87
C GLY A 26 -8.59 -25.45 -4.66
N MET A 27 -8.74 -24.62 -5.71
CA MET A 27 -8.51 -23.17 -5.63
C MET A 27 -9.79 -22.36 -5.41
N ARG A 28 -10.98 -22.92 -5.68
CA ARG A 28 -12.26 -22.18 -5.58
C ARG A 28 -12.49 -21.59 -4.19
N LYS A 29 -12.03 -22.26 -3.13
CA LYS A 29 -12.16 -21.79 -1.73
C LYS A 29 -11.43 -20.46 -1.45
N TYR A 30 -10.45 -20.08 -2.26
CA TYR A 30 -9.72 -18.82 -2.12
C TYR A 30 -10.27 -17.70 -3.00
N LEU A 31 -11.11 -18.01 -3.98
CA LEU A 31 -11.62 -17.05 -4.95
C LEU A 31 -13.03 -16.58 -4.56
N LYS A 32 -13.26 -15.27 -4.64
CA LYS A 32 -14.60 -14.68 -4.41
C LYS A 32 -15.31 -14.36 -5.72
N TYR A 33 -14.58 -13.87 -6.73
CA TYR A 33 -15.13 -13.49 -8.02
C TYR A 33 -14.45 -14.23 -9.16
N SER A 34 -15.21 -14.46 -10.24
CA SER A 34 -14.75 -15.08 -11.49
C SER A 34 -14.29 -14.08 -12.53
N THR A 35 -14.24 -12.79 -12.21
CA THR A 35 -13.79 -11.72 -13.12
C THR A 35 -12.96 -10.72 -12.35
N PHE A 36 -11.74 -10.47 -12.84
CA PHE A 36 -10.94 -9.30 -12.46
C PHE A 36 -11.36 -8.10 -13.30
N TYR A 37 -11.39 -6.90 -12.70
CA TYR A 37 -11.41 -5.67 -13.47
C TYR A 37 -10.50 -4.58 -12.90
N ALA A 38 -10.02 -3.72 -13.79
CA ALA A 38 -9.47 -2.40 -13.47
C ALA A 38 -10.01 -1.38 -14.47
N LYS A 39 -10.66 -0.33 -13.97
CA LYS A 39 -11.14 0.81 -14.73
C LYS A 39 -10.23 1.99 -14.47
N TYR A 40 -9.75 2.59 -15.55
CA TYR A 40 -8.87 3.74 -15.56
C TYR A 40 -9.68 4.99 -15.89
N ASP A 41 -9.14 6.18 -15.70
CA ASP A 41 -9.80 7.45 -16.04
C ASP A 41 -9.23 8.10 -17.30
N GLU A 42 -8.27 7.45 -17.96
CA GLU A 42 -7.75 7.80 -19.27
C GLU A 42 -7.92 6.63 -20.26
N GLU A 43 -7.86 6.96 -21.55
CA GLU A 43 -7.86 5.97 -22.62
C GLU A 43 -6.62 5.07 -22.55
N LEU A 44 -6.80 3.79 -22.84
CA LEU A 44 -5.74 2.79 -22.81
C LEU A 44 -5.49 2.27 -24.21
N GLU A 45 -4.22 1.99 -24.49
CA GLU A 45 -3.86 1.30 -25.72
C GLU A 45 -4.12 -0.21 -25.60
N TRP A 46 -4.59 -0.80 -26.69
CA TRP A 46 -4.73 -2.24 -26.77
C TRP A 46 -3.35 -2.92 -26.83
N ASN A 47 -2.97 -3.56 -25.72
CA ASN A 47 -1.80 -4.43 -25.65
C ASN A 47 -2.06 -5.56 -24.66
N PRO A 48 -2.51 -6.75 -25.11
CA PRO A 48 -2.88 -7.86 -24.23
C PRO A 48 -1.79 -8.26 -23.23
N SER A 49 -0.51 -8.17 -23.64
CA SER A 49 0.63 -8.56 -22.80
C SER A 49 0.83 -7.62 -21.60
N ILE A 50 0.46 -6.34 -21.73
CA ILE A 50 0.46 -5.34 -20.66
C ILE A 50 -0.88 -5.34 -19.91
N LEU A 51 -2.00 -5.45 -20.62
CA LEU A 51 -3.35 -5.47 -20.04
C LEU A 51 -3.58 -6.67 -19.10
N ASN A 52 -2.84 -7.77 -19.27
CA ASN A 52 -2.89 -8.92 -18.37
C ASN A 52 -2.11 -8.74 -17.06
N ILE A 53 -1.17 -7.79 -16.98
CA ILE A 53 -0.30 -7.59 -15.80
C ILE A 53 -1.11 -7.39 -14.51
N PRO A 54 -2.12 -6.50 -14.44
CA PRO A 54 -2.92 -6.31 -13.23
C PRO A 54 -3.59 -7.60 -12.72
N ALA A 55 -4.11 -8.43 -13.63
CA ALA A 55 -4.73 -9.70 -13.27
C ALA A 55 -3.69 -10.71 -12.77
N VAL A 56 -2.53 -10.84 -13.44
CA VAL A 56 -1.45 -11.72 -12.98
C VAL A 56 -0.95 -11.29 -11.60
N ALA A 57 -0.66 -10.00 -11.41
CA ALA A 57 -0.21 -9.42 -10.15
C ALA A 57 -1.22 -9.66 -9.01
N SER A 58 -2.52 -9.72 -9.32
CA SER A 58 -3.58 -10.00 -8.34
C SER A 58 -3.56 -11.42 -7.77
N PHE A 59 -3.04 -12.41 -8.54
CA PHE A 59 -3.13 -13.83 -8.20
C PHE A 59 -1.77 -14.53 -8.03
N ILE A 60 -0.68 -13.94 -8.51
CA ILE A 60 0.63 -14.61 -8.57
C ILE A 60 1.13 -15.08 -7.19
N THR A 61 0.97 -14.24 -6.17
CA THR A 61 1.40 -14.57 -4.80
C THR A 61 0.52 -15.62 -4.12
N LEU A 62 -0.79 -15.66 -4.46
CA LEU A 62 -1.68 -16.73 -4.03
C LEU A 62 -1.24 -18.06 -4.67
N ALA A 63 -0.87 -18.04 -5.95
CA ALA A 63 -0.42 -19.23 -6.64
C ALA A 63 0.88 -19.77 -6.03
N TRP A 64 1.87 -18.91 -5.79
CA TRP A 64 3.11 -19.26 -5.10
C TRP A 64 2.84 -19.95 -3.76
N LEU A 65 2.04 -19.32 -2.88
CA LEU A 65 1.73 -19.85 -1.55
C LEU A 65 0.97 -21.19 -1.56
N THR A 66 0.07 -21.38 -2.53
CA THR A 66 -0.81 -22.54 -2.61
C THR A 66 -0.23 -23.71 -3.42
N GLY A 67 0.88 -23.49 -4.13
CA GLY A 67 1.42 -24.44 -5.10
C GLY A 67 0.63 -24.52 -6.40
N ALA A 68 -0.15 -23.49 -6.72
CA ALA A 68 -0.91 -23.45 -7.95
C ALA A 68 -0.07 -22.93 -9.12
N VAL A 69 -0.49 -23.29 -10.33
CA VAL A 69 0.07 -22.74 -11.57
C VAL A 69 -0.85 -21.64 -12.11
N ILE A 70 -0.33 -20.42 -12.25
CA ILE A 70 -0.99 -19.37 -13.05
C ILE A 70 -0.79 -19.70 -14.53
N LYS A 71 -1.87 -19.71 -15.30
CA LYS A 71 -1.84 -19.87 -16.75
C LYS A 71 -2.37 -18.59 -17.40
N VAL A 72 -1.55 -17.95 -18.22
CA VAL A 72 -1.90 -16.75 -19.00
C VAL A 72 -1.38 -16.89 -20.43
N ASN A 73 -2.14 -16.41 -21.41
CA ASN A 73 -1.76 -16.52 -22.81
C ASN A 73 -0.63 -15.55 -23.16
N ASP A 74 -0.87 -14.26 -22.98
CA ASP A 74 0.06 -13.19 -23.38
C ASP A 74 0.50 -12.40 -22.16
N LEU A 75 1.81 -12.23 -21.98
CA LEU A 75 2.35 -11.41 -20.89
C LEU A 75 3.63 -10.71 -21.34
N ASP A 76 3.88 -9.52 -20.80
CA ASP A 76 5.17 -8.85 -20.99
C ASP A 76 6.32 -9.72 -20.47
N LYS A 77 7.36 -9.86 -21.29
CA LYS A 77 8.51 -10.71 -20.99
C LYS A 77 9.26 -10.21 -19.76
N LYS A 78 9.50 -8.90 -19.65
CA LYS A 78 10.23 -8.33 -18.52
C LYS A 78 9.43 -8.45 -17.23
N PHE A 79 8.10 -8.35 -17.30
CA PHE A 79 7.22 -8.65 -16.19
C PHE A 79 7.31 -10.11 -15.76
N ALA A 80 7.23 -11.05 -16.70
CA ALA A 80 7.39 -12.47 -16.41
C ALA A 80 8.75 -12.77 -15.74
N ASP A 81 9.84 -12.21 -16.27
CA ASP A 81 11.19 -12.33 -15.72
C ASP A 81 11.29 -11.69 -14.32
N SER A 82 10.68 -10.51 -14.13
CA SER A 82 10.65 -9.83 -12.83
C SER A 82 9.91 -10.62 -11.75
N MET A 83 8.87 -11.37 -12.12
CA MET A 83 8.16 -12.25 -11.19
C MET A 83 9.03 -13.40 -10.70
N LYS A 84 10.00 -13.87 -11.50
CA LYS A 84 11.00 -14.84 -11.05
C LYS A 84 11.93 -14.22 -10.00
N LEU A 85 12.43 -13.00 -10.26
CA LEU A 85 13.29 -12.29 -9.29
C LEU A 85 12.56 -12.00 -7.97
N LEU A 86 11.30 -11.57 -8.05
CA LEU A 86 10.47 -11.35 -6.87
C LEU A 86 10.16 -12.66 -6.13
N TYR A 87 9.93 -13.75 -6.87
CA TYR A 87 9.74 -15.07 -6.29
C TYR A 87 10.98 -15.49 -5.48
N ASP A 88 12.18 -15.33 -6.03
CA ASP A 88 13.43 -15.70 -5.36
C ASP A 88 13.60 -14.92 -4.05
N GLU A 89 13.29 -13.61 -4.06
CA GLU A 89 13.31 -12.77 -2.86
C GLU A 89 12.30 -13.25 -1.81
N TYR A 90 11.05 -13.50 -2.20
CA TYR A 90 10.03 -14.02 -1.28
C TYR A 90 10.32 -15.44 -0.79
N ASN A 91 10.96 -16.28 -1.59
CA ASN A 91 11.39 -17.61 -1.17
C ASN A 91 12.55 -17.51 -0.16
N GLY A 92 13.43 -16.52 -0.26
CA GLY A 92 14.40 -16.20 0.78
C GLY A 92 13.75 -15.73 2.09
N MET A 93 12.66 -14.94 2.00
CA MET A 93 11.89 -14.48 3.15
C MET A 93 11.07 -15.58 3.83
N TYR A 94 10.53 -16.51 3.04
CA TYR A 94 9.69 -17.63 3.48
C TYR A 94 10.14 -18.94 2.83
N PRO A 95 11.28 -19.52 3.27
CA PRO A 95 11.82 -20.75 2.70
C PRO A 95 10.77 -21.88 2.67
N GLU A 96 10.75 -22.62 1.56
CA GLU A 96 9.88 -23.79 1.34
C GLU A 96 8.36 -23.50 1.36
N ALA A 97 7.95 -22.23 1.49
CA ALA A 97 6.55 -21.86 1.58
C ALA A 97 5.86 -21.76 0.20
N LEU A 98 6.63 -21.62 -0.89
CA LEU A 98 6.15 -21.07 -2.16
C LEU A 98 6.27 -22.01 -3.39
N PRO A 99 5.64 -23.19 -3.45
CA PRO A 99 5.85 -24.13 -4.57
C PRO A 99 5.16 -23.78 -5.91
N GLY A 100 4.45 -22.65 -6.00
CA GLY A 100 3.65 -22.29 -7.18
C GLY A 100 4.47 -21.76 -8.36
N GLN A 101 3.82 -21.63 -9.53
CA GLN A 101 4.50 -21.27 -10.78
C GLN A 101 3.66 -20.31 -11.64
N LEU A 102 4.35 -19.57 -12.52
CA LEU A 102 3.75 -18.80 -13.61
C LEU A 102 4.05 -19.49 -14.94
N ARG A 103 3.02 -19.80 -15.73
CA ARG A 103 3.13 -20.31 -17.10
C ARG A 103 2.53 -19.30 -18.07
N VAL A 104 3.42 -18.72 -18.88
CA VAL A 104 3.08 -17.79 -19.96
C VAL A 104 3.14 -18.53 -21.29
N LYS A 105 2.07 -18.49 -22.09
CA LYS A 105 2.06 -19.14 -23.41
C LYS A 105 2.91 -18.38 -24.43
N ARG A 106 2.85 -17.05 -24.42
CA ARG A 106 3.59 -16.13 -25.29
C ARG A 106 4.09 -14.94 -24.47
N ALA A 107 5.41 -14.84 -24.35
CA ALA A 107 6.06 -13.70 -23.70
C ALA A 107 6.42 -12.65 -24.77
N HIS A 108 6.01 -11.41 -24.56
CA HIS A 108 6.18 -10.31 -25.52
C HIS A 108 7.21 -9.31 -25.04
N VAL A 109 8.12 -8.90 -25.93
CA VAL A 109 9.04 -7.78 -25.63
C VAL A 109 8.31 -6.49 -25.94
N ASN A 110 7.99 -5.71 -24.91
CA ASN A 110 7.43 -4.37 -25.08
C ASN A 110 8.51 -3.30 -24.86
N LYS A 111 8.31 -2.16 -25.51
CA LYS A 111 9.06 -0.93 -25.28
C LYS A 111 8.07 0.22 -25.09
N SER A 112 8.44 1.20 -24.30
CA SER A 112 7.79 2.51 -24.21
C SER A 112 8.86 3.56 -24.47
N ASP A 113 8.48 4.64 -25.15
CA ASP A 113 9.32 5.83 -25.29
C ASP A 113 9.03 6.86 -24.18
N ALA A 114 8.29 6.44 -23.14
CA ALA A 114 7.95 7.29 -22.03
C ALA A 114 9.14 7.52 -21.11
N ASP A 115 9.31 8.72 -20.57
CA ASP A 115 10.39 9.09 -19.65
C ASP A 115 9.89 9.72 -18.34
N GLY A 116 8.57 9.94 -18.27
CA GLY A 116 7.86 10.56 -17.16
C GLY A 116 7.96 9.79 -15.85
N LEU A 117 7.68 10.50 -14.76
CA LEU A 117 7.64 10.00 -13.40
C LEU A 117 6.19 9.83 -12.94
N ALA A 118 5.86 8.67 -12.39
CA ALA A 118 4.61 8.44 -11.68
C ALA A 118 4.87 8.16 -10.20
N LEU A 119 3.92 8.54 -9.35
CA LEU A 119 3.92 8.28 -7.91
C LEU A 119 2.57 7.67 -7.52
N PHE A 120 2.60 6.51 -6.86
CA PHE A 120 1.41 6.04 -6.16
C PHE A 120 1.06 7.00 -5.03
N PHE A 121 -0.09 7.66 -5.17
CA PHE A 121 -0.55 8.70 -4.27
C PHE A 121 -1.85 8.29 -3.60
N SER A 122 -1.80 8.14 -2.28
CA SER A 122 -2.94 7.70 -1.47
C SER A 122 -3.60 8.83 -0.67
N GLY A 123 -2.99 10.02 -0.67
CA GLY A 123 -3.31 11.11 0.26
C GLY A 123 -2.82 10.87 1.70
N GLY A 124 -2.25 9.70 2.01
CA GLY A 124 -1.65 9.42 3.32
C GLY A 124 -0.26 10.06 3.49
N LEU A 125 0.21 10.13 4.74
CA LEU A 125 1.48 10.76 5.12
C LEU A 125 2.67 10.34 4.25
N ASP A 126 2.85 9.03 4.03
CA ASP A 126 4.01 8.50 3.32
C ASP A 126 4.04 8.97 1.84
N SER A 127 2.89 8.96 1.17
CA SER A 127 2.77 9.42 -0.23
C SER A 127 2.78 10.94 -0.36
N THR A 128 2.24 11.67 0.61
CA THR A 128 2.31 13.13 0.64
C THR A 128 3.74 13.61 0.83
N TYR A 129 4.50 12.99 1.73
CA TYR A 129 5.93 13.26 1.88
C TYR A 129 6.68 13.03 0.56
N SER A 130 6.46 11.86 -0.08
CA SER A 130 7.13 11.54 -1.34
C SER A 130 6.78 12.53 -2.45
N LEU A 131 5.52 12.96 -2.52
CA LEU A 131 5.09 13.97 -3.47
C LEU A 131 5.84 15.29 -3.26
N TYR A 132 5.83 15.85 -2.06
CA TYR A 132 6.47 17.15 -1.81
C TYR A 132 7.98 17.12 -2.04
N ARG A 133 8.64 15.98 -1.78
CA ARG A 133 10.08 15.80 -2.09
C ARG A 133 10.40 15.61 -3.57
N LEU A 134 9.42 15.21 -4.37
CA LEU A 134 9.59 14.94 -5.81
C LEU A 134 8.81 15.93 -6.67
N ARG A 135 8.22 16.97 -6.08
CA ARG A 135 7.27 17.89 -6.73
C ARG A 135 7.86 18.55 -7.96
N ASP A 136 9.14 18.94 -7.90
CA ASP A 136 9.85 19.60 -9.00
C ASP A 136 10.03 18.71 -10.23
N LYS A 137 9.84 17.39 -10.08
CA LYS A 137 9.81 16.43 -11.19
C LYS A 137 8.41 16.26 -11.80
N SER A 138 7.44 17.04 -11.33
CA SER A 138 6.03 17.03 -11.75
C SER A 138 5.44 15.62 -11.91
N PRO A 139 5.49 14.76 -10.87
CA PRO A 139 5.07 13.38 -10.97
C PRO A 139 3.58 13.29 -11.32
N ARG A 140 3.23 12.37 -12.22
CA ARG A 140 1.86 11.91 -12.41
C ARG A 140 1.44 11.10 -11.19
N LEU A 141 0.41 11.57 -10.50
CA LEU A 141 -0.13 10.88 -9.34
C LEU A 141 -1.07 9.75 -9.77
N ILE A 142 -1.00 8.61 -9.08
CA ILE A 142 -1.88 7.46 -9.31
C ILE A 142 -2.56 7.08 -8.00
N MET A 143 -3.87 7.29 -7.91
CA MET A 143 -4.69 6.90 -6.77
C MET A 143 -5.55 5.68 -7.11
N VAL A 144 -5.53 4.66 -6.25
CA VAL A 144 -6.21 3.39 -6.50
C VAL A 144 -7.34 3.16 -5.50
N GLY A 145 -8.56 2.98 -6.00
CA GLY A 145 -9.74 2.59 -5.23
C GLY A 145 -10.09 1.10 -5.41
N GLY A 146 -10.34 0.40 -4.31
CA GLY A 146 -10.66 -1.04 -4.30
C GLY A 146 -9.43 -1.96 -4.25
N PHE A 147 -8.27 -1.41 -3.90
CA PHE A 147 -7.03 -2.13 -3.63
C PHE A 147 -6.75 -2.26 -2.14
N ASP A 148 -6.61 -1.15 -1.41
CA ASP A 148 -6.30 -1.11 0.02
C ASP A 148 -7.55 -1.29 0.91
N VAL A 149 -8.71 -0.90 0.37
CA VAL A 149 -10.03 -1.05 1.00
C VAL A 149 -10.97 -1.84 0.10
N TYR A 150 -11.90 -2.58 0.72
CA TYR A 150 -13.01 -3.18 0.00
C TYR A 150 -13.94 -2.07 -0.49
N MET A 151 -14.18 -2.03 -1.79
CA MET A 151 -15.11 -1.12 -2.44
C MET A 151 -15.97 -1.93 -3.41
N ASP A 152 -16.85 -2.76 -2.85
CA ASP A 152 -17.70 -3.70 -3.58
C ASP A 152 -19.19 -3.53 -3.25
N LYS A 153 -19.56 -2.46 -2.53
CA LYS A 153 -20.94 -2.12 -2.17
C LYS A 153 -21.40 -0.81 -2.82
N PRO A 154 -22.71 -0.64 -3.10
CA PRO A 154 -23.23 0.59 -3.71
C PRO A 154 -22.88 1.88 -2.95
N ARG A 155 -22.91 1.84 -1.61
CA ARG A 155 -22.56 2.98 -0.76
C ARG A 155 -21.11 3.47 -0.93
N ASP A 156 -20.22 2.60 -1.39
CA ASP A 156 -18.80 2.90 -1.52
C ASP A 156 -18.54 3.87 -2.69
N GLU A 157 -19.47 3.97 -3.66
CA GLU A 157 -19.37 4.88 -4.80
C GLU A 157 -19.50 6.36 -4.39
N ALA A 158 -20.31 6.67 -3.37
CA ALA A 158 -20.39 8.03 -2.83
C ALA A 158 -19.06 8.44 -2.18
N ILE A 159 -18.43 7.53 -1.44
CA ILE A 159 -17.12 7.75 -0.82
C ILE A 159 -16.05 7.90 -1.89
N TRP A 160 -16.09 7.06 -2.94
CA TRP A 160 -15.18 7.17 -4.07
C TRP A 160 -15.31 8.52 -4.80
N LYS A 161 -16.54 8.99 -5.03
CA LYS A 161 -16.79 10.31 -5.62
C LYS A 161 -16.19 11.43 -4.78
N LYS A 162 -16.31 11.36 -3.45
CA LYS A 162 -15.68 12.32 -2.53
C LYS A 162 -14.16 12.28 -2.64
N TRP A 163 -13.53 11.10 -2.65
CA TRP A 163 -12.08 10.98 -2.83
C TRP A 163 -11.61 11.58 -4.16
N LYS A 164 -12.32 11.29 -5.26
CA LYS A 164 -12.00 11.86 -6.56
C LYS A 164 -12.07 13.38 -6.57
N LYS A 165 -13.11 13.95 -5.94
CA LYS A 165 -13.23 15.40 -5.80
C LYS A 165 -12.10 15.97 -4.96
N THR A 166 -11.92 15.49 -3.73
CA THR A 166 -10.90 16.00 -2.80
C THR A 166 -9.50 15.99 -3.41
N TYR A 167 -9.11 14.89 -4.05
CA TYR A 167 -7.77 14.76 -4.60
C TYR A 167 -7.63 15.32 -6.01
N GLY A 168 -8.72 15.42 -6.78
CA GLY A 168 -8.77 16.20 -8.01
C GLY A 168 -8.50 17.68 -7.74
N ASP A 169 -9.24 18.28 -6.80
CA ASP A 169 -9.07 19.68 -6.39
C ASP A 169 -7.64 19.92 -5.82
N PHE A 170 -7.08 18.95 -5.09
CA PHE A 170 -5.69 18.98 -4.63
C PHE A 170 -4.70 19.00 -5.80
N ALA A 171 -4.84 18.07 -6.74
CA ALA A 171 -3.92 17.95 -7.87
C ALA A 171 -3.97 19.18 -8.78
N GLU A 172 -5.18 19.73 -9.03
CA GLU A 172 -5.37 20.97 -9.78
C GLU A 172 -4.65 22.15 -9.12
N ARG A 173 -4.85 22.36 -7.81
CA ARG A 173 -4.17 23.41 -7.04
C ARG A 173 -2.65 23.25 -7.04
N GLU A 174 -2.16 22.01 -7.00
CA GLU A 174 -0.71 21.74 -7.00
C GLU A 174 -0.09 21.74 -8.41
N GLY A 175 -0.91 21.86 -9.48
CA GLY A 175 -0.46 21.84 -10.87
C GLY A 175 -0.01 20.46 -11.35
N LEU A 176 -0.59 19.39 -10.81
CA LEU A 176 -0.18 18.00 -11.05
C LEU A 176 -1.23 17.22 -11.83
N LYS A 177 -0.77 16.26 -12.64
CA LYS A 177 -1.66 15.26 -13.25
C LYS A 177 -2.00 14.19 -12.21
N LEU A 178 -3.28 13.84 -12.09
CA LEU A 178 -3.77 12.76 -11.23
C LEU A 178 -4.64 11.80 -12.02
N ASN A 179 -4.36 10.50 -11.87
CA ASN A 179 -5.17 9.41 -12.39
C ASN A 179 -5.78 8.58 -11.28
N PHE A 180 -7.01 8.15 -11.50
CA PHE A 180 -7.77 7.27 -10.65
C PHE A 180 -7.92 5.89 -11.30
N ILE A 181 -7.52 4.87 -10.57
CA ILE A 181 -7.75 3.46 -10.93
C ILE A 181 -8.81 2.90 -9.99
N ARG A 182 -9.89 2.34 -10.54
CA ARG A 182 -10.93 1.63 -9.78
C ARG A 182 -10.87 0.14 -10.09
N THR A 183 -10.71 -0.71 -9.08
CA THR A 183 -10.55 -2.16 -9.27
C THR A 183 -11.34 -2.96 -8.23
N ASN A 184 -11.59 -4.24 -8.50
CA ASN A 184 -12.03 -5.21 -7.49
C ASN A 184 -10.89 -6.05 -6.90
N SER A 185 -9.62 -5.69 -7.16
CA SER A 185 -8.47 -6.53 -6.82
C SER A 185 -8.45 -6.95 -5.36
N ARG A 186 -8.76 -6.07 -4.40
CA ARG A 186 -8.86 -6.42 -2.96
C ARG A 186 -9.82 -7.58 -2.74
N ALA A 187 -10.99 -7.49 -3.35
CA ALA A 187 -12.12 -8.38 -3.14
C ALA A 187 -12.04 -9.70 -3.91
N LEU A 188 -11.10 -9.86 -4.85
CA LEU A 188 -10.95 -11.09 -5.64
C LEU A 188 -10.66 -12.34 -4.80
N ILE A 189 -9.86 -12.17 -3.74
CA ILE A 189 -9.33 -13.28 -2.93
C ILE A 189 -9.97 -13.23 -1.55
N ARG A 190 -10.42 -14.39 -1.07
CA ARG A 190 -10.88 -14.60 0.31
C ARG A 190 -9.67 -14.68 1.23
N GLU A 191 -9.08 -13.54 1.57
CA GLU A 191 -7.83 -13.48 2.34
C GLU A 191 -7.91 -14.22 3.68
N HIS A 192 -9.03 -14.12 4.40
CA HIS A 192 -9.23 -14.89 5.64
C HIS A 192 -9.09 -16.40 5.43
N ALA A 193 -9.55 -16.93 4.29
CA ALA A 193 -9.36 -18.34 3.97
C ALA A 193 -7.89 -18.65 3.63
N VAL A 194 -7.17 -17.71 2.99
CA VAL A 194 -5.73 -17.86 2.74
C VAL A 194 -4.97 -17.90 4.07
N ASP A 195 -5.17 -16.90 4.92
CA ASP A 195 -4.53 -16.78 6.23
C ASP A 195 -4.83 -18.00 7.09
N TYR A 196 -6.09 -18.42 7.20
CA TYR A 196 -6.46 -19.60 7.99
C TYR A 196 -5.74 -20.87 7.53
N ASN A 197 -5.67 -21.11 6.21
CA ASN A 197 -5.07 -22.32 5.63
C ASN A 197 -3.53 -22.28 5.56
N HIS A 198 -2.91 -21.10 5.69
CA HIS A 198 -1.48 -20.91 5.49
C HIS A 198 -0.78 -20.13 6.62
N ARG A 199 -1.44 -19.91 7.76
CA ARG A 199 -0.88 -19.19 8.91
C ARG A 199 0.48 -19.73 9.39
N ASN A 200 0.69 -21.04 9.30
CA ASN A 200 1.95 -21.67 9.72
C ASN A 200 3.10 -21.43 8.74
N LYS A 201 2.83 -20.89 7.54
CA LYS A 201 3.84 -20.60 6.51
C LYS A 201 4.30 -19.14 6.51
N LEU A 202 3.50 -18.24 7.08
CA LEU A 202 3.73 -16.79 7.02
C LEU A 202 3.80 -16.21 8.43
N LYS A 203 4.78 -15.32 8.66
CA LYS A 203 4.90 -14.55 9.92
C LYS A 203 3.94 -13.35 9.98
N LEU A 204 3.26 -13.05 8.89
CA LEU A 204 2.36 -11.91 8.71
C LEU A 204 1.10 -12.38 7.97
N SER A 205 0.07 -11.53 7.93
CA SER A 205 -1.08 -11.75 7.04
C SER A 205 -0.62 -11.90 5.59
N PHE A 206 -1.34 -12.66 4.77
CA PHE A 206 -1.08 -12.80 3.35
C PHE A 206 -0.98 -11.44 2.64
N TRP A 207 -1.80 -10.48 3.07
CA TRP A 207 -1.73 -9.10 2.59
C TRP A 207 -0.36 -8.47 2.80
N ASP A 208 0.09 -8.45 4.05
CA ASP A 208 1.33 -7.77 4.43
C ASP A 208 2.57 -8.56 4.00
N ALA A 209 2.50 -9.89 4.02
CA ALA A 209 3.58 -10.82 3.72
C ALA A 209 3.95 -10.82 2.23
N LEU A 210 2.96 -10.94 1.34
CA LEU A 210 3.22 -11.24 -0.07
C LEU A 210 2.43 -10.36 -1.03
N ARG A 211 1.16 -10.05 -0.73
CA ARG A 211 0.20 -9.56 -1.72
C ARG A 211 0.29 -8.06 -2.02
N HIS A 212 0.46 -7.21 -1.01
CA HIS A 212 0.22 -5.77 -1.10
C HIS A 212 0.98 -5.11 -2.26
N ALA A 213 2.32 -5.18 -2.25
CA ALA A 213 3.14 -4.40 -3.17
C ALA A 213 3.07 -4.83 -4.65
N PRO A 214 3.27 -6.11 -5.02
CA PRO A 214 3.21 -6.51 -6.43
C PRO A 214 1.83 -6.27 -7.04
N LEU A 215 0.75 -6.43 -6.27
CA LEU A 215 -0.59 -6.10 -6.73
C LEU A 215 -0.73 -4.60 -7.03
N LEU A 216 -0.31 -3.72 -6.12
CA LEU A 216 -0.38 -2.26 -6.34
C LEU A 216 0.39 -1.87 -7.59
N ILE A 217 1.64 -2.31 -7.69
CA ILE A 217 2.56 -1.99 -8.78
C ILE A 217 1.97 -2.45 -10.13
N GLY A 218 1.46 -3.68 -10.21
CA GLY A 218 0.89 -4.22 -11.44
C GLY A 218 -0.33 -3.44 -11.96
N LEU A 219 -1.10 -2.79 -11.08
CA LEU A 219 -2.26 -1.99 -11.50
C LEU A 219 -1.88 -0.78 -12.36
N ALA A 220 -0.67 -0.25 -12.23
CA ALA A 220 -0.20 0.89 -13.02
C ALA A 220 0.21 0.53 -14.45
N ALA A 221 0.42 -0.76 -14.76
CA ALA A 221 1.01 -1.16 -16.04
C ALA A 221 0.23 -0.68 -17.27
N PRO A 222 -1.11 -0.81 -17.35
CA PRO A 222 -1.87 -0.28 -18.49
C PRO A 222 -1.77 1.23 -18.70
N LEU A 223 -1.54 2.02 -17.65
CA LEU A 223 -1.37 3.47 -17.77
C LEU A 223 0.02 3.88 -18.25
N SER A 224 1.05 3.06 -18.02
CA SER A 224 2.45 3.47 -18.20
C SER A 224 2.83 3.84 -19.64
N LYS A 225 2.25 3.16 -20.64
CA LYS A 225 2.63 3.32 -22.05
C LYS A 225 2.39 4.77 -22.51
N GLY A 226 3.42 5.37 -23.09
CA GLY A 226 3.40 6.77 -23.55
C GLY A 226 3.32 7.82 -22.44
N ARG A 227 3.40 7.44 -21.15
CA ARG A 227 3.20 8.36 -20.02
C ARG A 227 4.33 8.39 -19.01
N PHE A 228 4.80 7.23 -18.54
CA PHE A 228 5.88 7.16 -17.56
C PHE A 228 6.63 5.83 -17.63
N ASN A 229 7.93 5.85 -17.32
CA ASN A 229 8.74 4.65 -17.12
C ASN A 229 9.44 4.61 -15.75
N LYS A 230 9.19 5.59 -14.89
CA LYS A 230 9.62 5.58 -13.48
C LYS A 230 8.38 5.57 -12.60
N LEU A 231 8.28 4.61 -11.70
CA LEU A 231 7.15 4.47 -10.78
C LEU A 231 7.64 4.46 -9.34
N VAL A 232 7.18 5.42 -8.54
CA VAL A 232 7.57 5.55 -7.14
C VAL A 232 6.51 4.93 -6.23
N ILE A 233 6.96 4.11 -5.29
CA ILE A 233 6.20 3.64 -4.15
C ILE A 233 6.78 4.24 -2.87
N SER A 234 5.91 4.79 -2.02
CA SER A 234 6.33 5.45 -0.79
C SER A 234 6.60 4.46 0.32
N ALA A 235 7.78 4.57 0.92
CA ALA A 235 8.21 3.75 2.03
C ALA A 235 7.35 4.02 3.27
N SER A 236 7.03 2.97 4.01
CA SER A 236 6.34 3.08 5.30
C SER A 236 7.26 2.78 6.49
N ARG A 237 8.53 2.44 6.21
CA ARG A 237 9.53 1.93 7.16
C ARG A 237 10.90 2.57 6.89
N THR A 238 11.75 2.55 7.90
CA THR A 238 13.15 3.01 7.81
C THR A 238 14.09 1.81 7.58
N PRO A 239 15.31 2.02 7.07
CA PRO A 239 16.28 0.93 6.85
C PRO A 239 16.66 0.19 8.13
N GLU A 240 16.66 0.87 9.28
CA GLU A 240 17.04 0.32 10.58
C GLU A 240 15.97 -0.61 11.15
N GLN A 241 14.76 -0.61 10.59
CA GLN A 241 13.70 -1.53 10.99
C GLN A 241 13.96 -2.90 10.36
N PRO A 242 14.35 -3.94 11.13
CA PRO A 242 14.78 -5.20 10.58
C PRO A 242 13.65 -5.86 9.77
N THR A 243 13.89 -6.05 8.47
CA THR A 243 13.02 -6.83 7.56
C THR A 243 13.10 -8.32 7.85
N THR A 244 14.20 -8.79 8.44
CA THR A 244 14.45 -10.21 8.76
C THR A 244 13.49 -10.75 9.83
N LYS A 245 13.03 -9.91 10.77
CA LYS A 245 12.09 -10.32 11.82
C LYS A 245 10.65 -10.39 11.31
N LEU A 246 10.27 -9.44 10.45
CA LEU A 246 8.97 -9.41 9.78
C LEU A 246 9.19 -9.04 8.31
N PRO A 247 9.25 -10.04 7.40
CA PRO A 247 9.42 -9.80 5.98
C PRO A 247 8.11 -9.27 5.40
N TYR A 248 8.07 -7.98 5.04
CA TYR A 248 6.90 -7.39 4.38
C TYR A 248 7.06 -7.47 2.87
N SER A 249 5.93 -7.57 2.19
CA SER A 249 5.84 -7.54 0.73
C SER A 249 6.38 -6.26 0.09
N SER A 250 6.37 -5.12 0.82
CA SER A 250 6.85 -3.83 0.32
C SER A 250 8.12 -3.42 1.02
N ALA A 251 9.21 -3.46 0.28
CA ALA A 251 10.57 -3.06 0.65
C ALA A 251 11.38 -2.81 -0.64
N PRO A 252 12.53 -2.12 -0.57
CA PRO A 252 13.35 -1.87 -1.77
C PRO A 252 13.73 -3.15 -2.53
N ASN A 253 14.14 -4.20 -1.81
CA ASN A 253 14.53 -5.49 -2.39
C ASN A 253 13.38 -6.28 -3.03
N THR A 254 12.11 -5.90 -2.79
CA THR A 254 10.93 -6.53 -3.41
C THR A 254 10.32 -5.63 -4.48
N ASP A 255 9.98 -4.39 -4.13
CA ASP A 255 9.25 -3.46 -4.99
C ASP A 255 10.04 -3.14 -6.25
N GLU A 256 11.35 -2.91 -6.13
CA GLU A 256 12.22 -2.52 -7.24
C GLU A 256 12.55 -3.69 -8.17
N LYS A 257 12.19 -4.93 -7.80
CA LYS A 257 12.30 -6.07 -8.71
C LYS A 257 11.22 -6.05 -9.77
N VAL A 258 10.04 -5.51 -9.46
CA VAL A 258 8.89 -5.53 -10.37
C VAL A 258 9.16 -4.56 -11.53
N ALA A 259 9.04 -5.06 -12.75
CA ALA A 259 9.28 -4.28 -13.95
C ALA A 259 8.42 -4.78 -15.12
N TRP A 260 8.20 -3.95 -16.13
CA TRP A 260 7.65 -4.36 -17.42
C TRP A 260 8.16 -3.39 -18.49
N ALA A 261 8.23 -3.81 -19.75
CA ALA A 261 8.77 -3.00 -20.84
C ALA A 261 10.11 -2.31 -20.44
N ASP A 262 10.17 -1.00 -20.39
CA ASP A 262 11.29 -0.17 -19.95
C ASP A 262 11.11 0.41 -18.53
N LEU A 263 9.94 0.18 -17.90
CA LEU A 263 9.61 0.71 -16.58
C LEU A 263 10.53 0.18 -15.47
N LYS A 264 10.82 1.08 -14.52
CA LYS A 264 11.55 0.82 -13.27
C LYS A 264 10.73 1.34 -12.08
N VAL A 265 10.72 0.55 -11.00
CA VAL A 265 10.11 0.92 -9.73
C VAL A 265 11.19 1.43 -8.77
N THR A 266 10.86 2.43 -7.96
CA THR A 266 11.74 2.96 -6.91
C THR A 266 10.98 3.07 -5.59
N HIS A 267 11.57 2.52 -4.52
CA HIS A 267 11.03 2.63 -3.17
C HIS A 267 11.61 3.88 -2.49
N TYR A 268 10.75 4.85 -2.13
CA TYR A 268 11.22 6.20 -1.77
C TYR A 268 10.76 6.66 -0.39
N GLY A 269 11.63 7.38 0.31
CA GLY A 269 11.29 8.08 1.56
C GLY A 269 11.34 7.20 2.80
N GLN A 270 12.38 6.36 2.91
CA GLN A 270 12.64 5.45 4.02
C GLN A 270 13.09 6.19 5.30
N ILE A 271 12.35 7.20 5.74
CA ILE A 271 12.59 7.91 7.00
C ILE A 271 11.42 7.71 7.96
N HIS A 272 11.63 7.98 9.24
CA HIS A 272 10.59 7.81 10.25
C HIS A 272 9.40 8.74 9.95
N ARG A 273 8.19 8.31 10.30
CA ARG A 273 6.97 9.07 9.97
C ARG A 273 6.89 10.42 10.67
N TYR A 274 7.49 10.56 11.85
CA TYR A 274 7.56 11.84 12.52
C TYR A 274 8.43 12.85 11.73
N GLU A 275 9.59 12.41 11.24
CA GLU A 275 10.44 13.22 10.35
C GLU A 275 9.74 13.63 9.06
N LYS A 276 8.83 12.78 8.55
CA LYS A 276 7.98 13.16 7.41
C LYS A 276 7.00 14.29 7.73
N ILE A 277 6.48 14.34 8.96
CA ILE A 277 5.62 15.46 9.40
C ILE A 277 6.43 16.74 9.48
N LYS A 278 7.63 16.69 10.09
CA LYS A 278 8.56 17.82 10.13
C LYS A 278 8.90 18.36 8.75
N ALA A 279 9.16 17.47 7.79
CA ALA A 279 9.43 17.84 6.41
C ALA A 279 8.21 18.43 5.65
N LEU A 280 7.01 18.40 6.25
CA LEU A 280 5.76 18.89 5.67
C LEU A 280 5.18 20.09 6.43
N LEU A 281 5.89 20.69 7.39
CA LEU A 281 5.30 21.74 8.25
C LEU A 281 4.82 22.95 7.46
N ASP A 282 5.60 23.44 6.48
CA ASP A 282 5.21 24.61 5.68
C ASP A 282 3.89 24.39 4.92
N PRO A 283 3.73 23.33 4.09
CA PRO A 283 2.46 23.09 3.42
C PRO A 283 1.32 22.68 4.37
N LEU A 284 1.62 22.10 5.54
CA LEU A 284 0.61 21.81 6.57
C LEU A 284 0.06 23.11 7.18
N ARG A 285 0.94 24.02 7.61
CA ARG A 285 0.57 25.32 8.19
C ARG A 285 -0.15 26.22 7.18
N ALA A 286 0.19 26.09 5.89
CA ALA A 286 -0.52 26.77 4.81
C ALA A 286 -1.87 26.12 4.42
N GLY A 287 -2.31 25.06 5.13
CA GLY A 287 -3.59 24.39 4.86
C GLY A 287 -3.66 23.67 3.50
N ARG A 288 -2.50 23.33 2.91
CA ARG A 288 -2.45 22.73 1.55
C ARG A 288 -2.65 21.22 1.55
N ILE A 289 -2.63 20.56 2.71
CA ILE A 289 -2.62 19.11 2.83
C ILE A 289 -3.86 18.63 3.58
N THR A 290 -4.59 17.71 2.95
CA THR A 290 -5.65 16.93 3.60
C THR A 290 -5.28 15.45 3.55
N PHE A 291 -5.02 14.86 4.71
CA PHE A 291 -4.58 13.47 4.78
C PHE A 291 -5.73 12.48 4.59
N LYS A 292 -5.42 11.34 3.97
CA LYS A 292 -6.20 10.09 4.02
C LYS A 292 -5.29 8.99 4.55
N THR A 293 -5.19 8.92 5.87
CA THR A 293 -4.30 7.99 6.55
C THR A 293 -5.04 6.73 7.01
N CYS A 294 -6.34 6.80 7.30
CA CYS A 294 -7.09 5.64 7.79
C CYS A 294 -7.05 4.44 6.83
N PHE A 295 -7.01 3.23 7.38
CA PHE A 295 -7.07 1.98 6.62
C PHE A 295 -8.50 1.49 6.36
N LYS A 296 -9.51 2.21 6.87
CA LYS A 296 -10.92 1.92 6.66
C LYS A 296 -11.47 2.84 5.58
N LEU A 297 -12.40 2.33 4.79
CA LEU A 297 -13.24 3.17 3.93
C LEU A 297 -14.12 4.03 4.84
N HIS A 298 -13.88 5.34 4.87
CA HIS A 298 -14.57 6.29 5.73
C HIS A 298 -15.05 7.50 4.90
N PRO A 299 -16.28 8.00 5.10
CA PRO A 299 -16.79 9.16 4.38
C PRO A 299 -15.92 10.39 4.59
N ASP A 300 -15.34 10.57 5.78
CA ASP A 300 -14.52 11.75 6.12
C ASP A 300 -13.02 11.53 5.92
N LEU A 301 -12.65 10.57 5.07
CA LEU A 301 -11.27 10.15 4.79
C LEU A 301 -10.60 9.44 5.98
N ASN A 302 -10.72 9.99 7.18
CA ASN A 302 -10.18 9.47 8.42
C ASN A 302 -11.28 9.22 9.44
N CYS A 303 -11.11 8.18 10.26
CA CYS A 303 -11.99 7.95 11.38
C CYS A 303 -11.50 8.64 12.66
N SER A 304 -10.32 9.24 12.65
CA SER A 304 -9.64 9.91 13.79
C SER A 304 -9.31 9.06 15.03
N HIS A 305 -9.95 7.92 15.23
CA HIS A 305 -9.77 7.09 16.43
C HIS A 305 -8.74 5.96 16.25
N CYS A 306 -8.59 5.37 15.06
CA CYS A 306 -7.73 4.18 14.87
C CYS A 306 -6.25 4.49 15.14
N GLU A 307 -5.45 3.47 15.50
CA GLU A 307 -4.03 3.65 15.83
C GLU A 307 -3.26 4.45 14.78
N LYS A 308 -3.52 4.18 13.48
CA LYS A 308 -2.88 4.87 12.37
C LYS A 308 -3.26 6.36 12.30
N CYS A 309 -4.52 6.71 12.63
CA CYS A 309 -4.95 8.12 12.73
C CYS A 309 -4.35 8.76 13.98
N GLY A 310 -4.52 8.13 15.14
CA GLY A 310 -4.05 8.65 16.43
C GLY A 310 -2.54 8.94 16.44
N ARG A 311 -1.75 8.10 15.76
CA ARG A 311 -0.32 8.35 15.58
C ARG A 311 -0.03 9.63 14.80
N VAL A 312 -0.70 9.84 13.67
CA VAL A 312 -0.49 11.05 12.86
C VAL A 312 -1.01 12.29 13.59
N ILE A 313 -2.15 12.17 14.28
CA ILE A 313 -2.71 13.22 15.14
C ILE A 313 -1.68 13.65 16.20
N ALA A 314 -1.13 12.69 16.96
CA ALA A 314 -0.13 12.98 17.98
C ALA A 314 1.13 13.66 17.41
N PHE A 315 1.59 13.23 16.24
CA PHE A 315 2.74 13.84 15.56
C PHE A 315 2.46 15.28 15.10
N LEU A 316 1.25 15.55 14.56
CA LEU A 316 0.85 16.89 14.14
C LEU A 316 0.75 17.85 15.32
N LEU A 317 0.09 17.42 16.40
CA LEU A 317 -0.07 18.21 17.62
C LEU A 317 1.26 18.57 18.26
N ALA A 318 2.21 17.62 18.29
CA ALA A 318 3.55 17.87 18.84
C ALA A 318 4.33 18.95 18.06
N GLU A 319 4.00 19.17 16.79
CA GLU A 319 4.59 20.21 15.93
C GLU A 319 3.71 21.48 15.81
N GLY A 320 2.63 21.56 16.59
CA GLY A 320 1.68 22.68 16.60
C GLY A 320 0.83 22.83 15.35
N VAL A 321 0.57 21.72 14.66
CA VAL A 321 -0.40 21.69 13.56
C VAL A 321 -1.72 21.14 14.10
N ASP A 322 -2.79 21.93 13.98
CA ASP A 322 -4.15 21.48 14.31
C ASP A 322 -4.61 20.39 13.32
N PRO A 323 -4.83 19.14 13.78
CA PRO A 323 -5.26 18.05 12.92
C PRO A 323 -6.63 18.26 12.26
N ASN A 324 -7.49 19.12 12.81
CA ASN A 324 -8.79 19.45 12.20
C ASN A 324 -8.63 20.15 10.84
N THR A 325 -7.52 20.87 10.64
CA THR A 325 -7.17 21.49 9.34
C THR A 325 -6.59 20.48 8.34
N CYS A 326 -6.21 19.28 8.81
CA CYS A 326 -5.51 18.25 8.05
C CYS A 326 -6.41 17.05 7.68
N GLY A 327 -7.72 17.15 7.86
CA GLY A 327 -8.68 16.09 7.55
C GLY A 327 -8.93 15.08 8.69
N PHE A 328 -8.65 15.47 9.93
CA PHE A 328 -9.05 14.71 11.12
C PHE A 328 -10.18 15.44 11.86
N HIS A 329 -10.71 14.77 12.88
CA HIS A 329 -11.69 15.29 13.83
C HIS A 329 -11.12 15.05 15.22
N VAL A 330 -10.70 16.13 15.88
CA VAL A 330 -9.96 16.09 17.15
C VAL A 330 -10.60 17.06 18.14
N ASP A 331 -10.74 16.59 19.38
CA ASP A 331 -11.27 17.28 20.54
C ASP A 331 -10.39 17.02 21.78
N ASP A 332 -10.79 17.55 22.93
CA ASP A 332 -10.05 17.47 24.20
C ASP A 332 -9.93 16.04 24.77
N ASP A 333 -10.73 15.10 24.29
CA ASP A 333 -10.71 13.70 24.72
C ASP A 333 -9.89 12.80 23.79
N THR A 334 -9.57 13.28 22.60
CA THR A 334 -8.88 12.51 21.56
C THR A 334 -7.52 11.98 22.03
N LEU A 335 -6.68 12.81 22.67
CA LEU A 335 -5.39 12.34 23.19
C LEU A 335 -5.52 11.36 24.35
N LYS A 336 -6.56 11.48 25.18
CA LYS A 336 -6.87 10.50 26.24
C LYS A 336 -7.21 9.15 25.63
N GLU A 337 -7.98 9.14 24.55
CA GLU A 337 -8.28 7.91 23.82
C GLU A 337 -7.03 7.28 23.19
N ILE A 338 -6.20 8.10 22.55
CA ILE A 338 -4.93 7.66 21.94
C ILE A 338 -4.03 7.03 23.01
N ARG A 339 -3.89 7.68 24.17
CA ARG A 339 -3.14 7.18 25.33
C ARG A 339 -3.67 5.81 25.78
N ARG A 340 -4.97 5.70 26.04
CA ARG A 340 -5.59 4.44 26.48
C ARG A 340 -5.34 3.29 25.50
N ARG A 341 -5.43 3.56 24.19
CA ARG A 341 -5.12 2.56 23.14
C ARG A 341 -3.64 2.21 23.12
N PHE A 342 -2.77 3.21 23.25
CA PHE A 342 -1.33 3.00 23.35
C PHE A 342 -0.99 2.08 24.53
N GLU A 343 -1.41 2.42 25.75
CA GLU A 343 -1.14 1.64 26.97
C GLU A 343 -1.62 0.19 26.83
N LYS A 344 -2.81 0.00 26.25
CA LYS A 344 -3.40 -1.32 26.06
C LYS A 344 -2.61 -2.20 25.09
N PHE A 345 -2.09 -1.64 23.99
CA PHE A 345 -1.58 -2.45 22.87
C PHE A 345 -0.08 -2.39 22.67
N ILE A 346 0.62 -1.35 23.13
CA ILE A 346 2.05 -1.15 22.84
C ILE A 346 2.93 -2.30 23.31
N LYS A 347 2.56 -3.01 24.39
CA LYS A 347 3.32 -4.14 24.92
C LYS A 347 3.40 -5.33 23.95
N TRP A 348 2.32 -5.60 23.21
CA TRP A 348 2.17 -6.82 22.40
C TRP A 348 2.15 -6.53 20.90
N ASN A 349 1.86 -5.29 20.50
CA ASN A 349 1.75 -4.91 19.10
C ASN A 349 3.10 -4.40 18.55
N TYR A 350 3.85 -5.28 17.91
CA TYR A 350 5.14 -4.93 17.31
C TYR A 350 5.03 -3.78 16.28
N ARG A 351 3.96 -3.70 15.49
CA ARG A 351 3.76 -2.60 14.54
C ARG A 351 3.64 -1.25 15.23
N MET A 352 2.98 -1.19 16.38
CA MET A 352 2.96 0.04 17.18
C MET A 352 4.35 0.38 17.68
N LYS A 353 5.10 -0.61 18.21
CA LYS A 353 6.48 -0.37 18.69
C LYS A 353 7.37 0.25 17.61
N LEU A 354 7.27 -0.24 16.36
CA LEU A 354 8.05 0.27 15.23
C LEU A 354 7.86 1.77 14.96
N HIS A 355 6.74 2.35 15.37
CA HIS A 355 6.44 3.76 15.09
C HIS A 355 6.46 4.64 16.33
N TRP A 356 5.98 4.17 17.47
CA TRP A 356 5.94 4.99 18.68
C TRP A 356 7.26 5.00 19.44
N VAL A 357 8.02 3.89 19.46
CA VAL A 357 9.28 3.83 20.21
C VAL A 357 10.35 4.77 19.63
N PRO A 358 10.56 4.83 18.29
CA PRO A 358 11.44 5.85 17.74
C PRO A 358 10.97 7.26 18.09
N TRP A 359 9.67 7.55 17.99
CA TRP A 359 9.15 8.86 18.32
C TRP A 359 9.34 9.25 19.80
N ILE A 360 9.20 8.32 20.75
CA ILE A 360 9.46 8.58 22.18
C ILE A 360 10.89 9.11 22.40
N LYS A 361 11.86 8.61 21.63
CA LYS A 361 13.26 9.05 21.72
C LYS A 361 13.49 10.43 21.09
N ASP A 362 12.63 10.80 20.15
CA ASP A 362 12.71 12.04 19.36
C ASP A 362 11.61 13.05 19.78
N LEU A 363 11.05 12.91 20.98
CA LEU A 363 10.01 13.83 21.47
C LEU A 363 10.58 15.26 21.53
N PRO A 364 9.84 16.26 21.02
CA PRO A 364 10.29 17.65 21.08
C PRO A 364 10.35 18.10 22.54
N GLU A 365 11.30 18.96 22.90
CA GLU A 365 11.47 19.49 24.27
C GLU A 365 10.30 20.38 24.67
N GLU A 366 9.89 21.24 23.74
CA GLU A 366 8.74 22.13 23.89
C GLU A 366 7.62 21.72 22.94
N VAL A 367 6.39 21.78 23.45
CA VAL A 367 5.18 21.55 22.66
C VAL A 367 4.16 22.65 22.94
N PRO A 368 3.33 22.98 21.94
CA PRO A 368 2.29 23.98 22.12
C PRO A 368 1.24 23.53 23.14
N ASP A 369 0.40 24.47 23.55
CA ASP A 369 -0.76 24.17 24.38
C ASP A 369 -1.98 23.95 23.48
N LEU A 370 -2.10 22.74 22.94
CA LEU A 370 -3.14 22.36 21.99
C LEU A 370 -3.68 20.96 22.29
N TYR A 371 -4.98 20.86 22.57
CA TYR A 371 -5.69 19.61 22.88
C TYR A 371 -5.00 18.71 23.93
N GLY A 372 -4.32 19.32 24.92
CA GLY A 372 -3.62 18.58 25.98
C GLY A 372 -2.33 17.88 25.56
N ILE A 373 -1.72 18.26 24.42
CA ILE A 373 -0.48 17.61 23.92
C ILE A 373 0.69 17.73 24.90
N ARG A 374 0.76 18.81 25.69
CA ARG A 374 1.78 18.99 26.73
C ARG A 374 1.73 17.89 27.80
N GLU A 375 0.54 17.57 28.29
CA GLU A 375 0.35 16.49 29.26
C GLU A 375 0.65 15.13 28.62
N PHE A 376 0.21 14.92 27.38
CA PHE A 376 0.44 13.68 26.65
C PHE A 376 1.93 13.42 26.39
N VAL A 377 2.70 14.43 25.97
CA VAL A 377 4.14 14.31 25.72
C VAL A 377 4.91 14.12 27.02
N THR A 378 4.56 14.84 28.09
CA THR A 378 5.13 14.62 29.43
C THR A 378 4.93 13.17 29.88
N TRP A 379 3.69 12.66 29.77
CA TRP A 379 3.39 11.26 30.08
C TRP A 379 4.19 10.27 29.19
N MET A 380 4.34 10.55 27.90
CA MET A 380 5.13 9.70 26.98
C MET A 380 6.62 9.66 27.35
N ARG A 381 7.20 10.76 27.86
CA ARG A 381 8.58 10.78 28.36
C ARG A 381 8.74 9.90 29.60
N ASP A 382 7.79 10.01 30.53
CA ASP A 382 7.78 9.24 31.77
C ASP A 382 7.41 7.77 31.57
N PHE A 383 6.89 7.42 30.39
CA PHE A 383 6.55 6.05 30.03
C PHE A 383 7.83 5.20 29.93
N LYS A 384 8.27 4.69 31.09
CA LYS A 384 9.37 3.73 31.21
C LYS A 384 8.98 2.45 30.49
N TYR A 385 9.47 2.30 29.26
CA TYR A 385 9.35 1.05 28.54
C TYR A 385 10.25 0.00 29.19
N GLN A 386 9.73 -0.72 30.19
CA GLN A 386 10.35 -1.94 30.70
C GLN A 386 10.40 -2.97 29.56
N GLY A 387 11.51 -3.06 28.84
CA GLY A 387 11.68 -4.02 27.75
C GLY A 387 12.64 -3.62 26.62
N VAL A 388 13.34 -2.48 26.69
CA VAL A 388 14.26 -2.05 25.62
C VAL A 388 15.46 -3.00 25.43
N ASN A 389 15.78 -3.86 26.40
CA ASN A 389 16.89 -4.83 26.31
C ASN A 389 16.48 -6.31 26.41
N THR A 390 15.20 -6.66 26.32
CA THR A 390 14.80 -8.08 26.29
C THR A 390 14.55 -8.48 24.84
N PRO A 391 15.33 -9.41 24.24
CA PRO A 391 14.88 -10.09 23.05
C PRO A 391 13.54 -10.73 23.39
N LEU A 392 12.46 -10.21 22.81
CA LEU A 392 11.12 -10.74 23.07
C LEU A 392 11.11 -12.19 22.58
N LYS A 393 11.00 -13.12 23.53
CA LYS A 393 10.78 -14.53 23.27
C LYS A 393 9.56 -14.66 22.35
N THR A 394 9.70 -15.50 21.35
CA THR A 394 8.63 -16.02 20.52
C THR A 394 7.57 -16.62 21.43
N GLU A 395 6.42 -15.94 21.57
CA GLU A 395 5.21 -16.65 21.97
C GLU A 395 4.75 -17.42 20.74
N GLU A 396 5.23 -18.66 20.65
CA GLU A 396 4.53 -19.71 19.93
C GLU A 396 3.15 -19.88 20.57
N LYS A 397 2.10 -19.57 19.81
CA LYS A 397 0.81 -20.26 19.86
C LYS A 397 -0.01 -19.97 18.60
#